data_AF-E0ZIA5-F1
#
_entry.id   AF-E0ZIA5-F1
#
_cell.length_a   1.000
_cell.length_b   1.000
_cell.length_c   1.000
_cell.angle_alpha   90.00
_cell.angle_beta   90.00
_cell.angle_gamma   90.00
#
_symmetry.space_group_name_H-M   'P 1'
#
loop_
_entity.id
_entity.type
_entity.pdbx_description
1 polymer ?
#
loop_
_entity_poly.entity_id
_entity_poly.type
_entity_poly.pdbx_seq_one_letter_code
_entity_poly.pdbx_strand_id
1 'polypeptide(L)'
;SELLKILVTHLEPLTEHQFMGINNLQHSSQQAEDALSQGMDALQQSLAETLASGSLGPPGTSGNVANYMGQMAMAMGKLGTLEGFVHQADNLRQQTLQQMHRILTTRQAARALLAISDYFSRLRALSSLWLARPRD
;
A
#
# COMPACT_ATOMS: atom_id res chain seq x y z
N SER A 1 6.84 3.46 -7.96
CA SER A 1 7.63 2.90 -6.84
C SER A 1 8.93 3.65 -6.55
N GLU A 2 8.99 4.34 -5.41
CA GLU A 2 10.20 4.98 -4.84
C GLU A 2 11.31 3.98 -4.51
N LEU A 3 10.93 2.73 -4.19
CA LEU A 3 11.88 1.66 -3.86
C LEU A 3 12.79 1.33 -5.04
N LEU A 4 12.25 1.31 -6.26
CA LEU A 4 13.06 1.09 -7.48
C LEU A 4 14.02 2.26 -7.75
N LYS A 5 13.62 3.51 -7.47
CA LYS A 5 14.47 4.70 -7.63
C LYS A 5 15.71 4.63 -6.71
N ILE A 6 15.51 4.23 -5.46
CA ILE A 6 16.59 4.07 -4.49
C ILE A 6 17.54 2.94 -4.92
N LEU A 7 17.03 1.89 -5.55
CA LEU A 7 17.89 0.76 -5.96
C LEU A 7 18.77 1.06 -7.16
N VAL A 8 18.29 1.86 -8.11
CA VAL A 8 19.09 2.27 -9.28
C VAL A 8 20.37 2.98 -8.84
N THR A 9 20.33 3.81 -7.79
CA THR A 9 21.51 4.52 -7.29
C THR A 9 22.49 3.64 -6.52
N HIS A 10 22.09 2.44 -6.11
CA HIS A 10 22.93 1.50 -5.34
C HIS A 10 23.51 0.35 -6.16
N LEU A 11 23.11 0.19 -7.43
CA LEU A 11 23.39 -1.01 -8.23
C LEU A 11 24.45 -0.85 -9.33
N GLU A 12 25.24 0.23 -9.32
CA GLU A 12 26.28 0.44 -10.34
C GLU A 12 27.35 -0.69 -10.35
N PRO A 13 27.74 -1.21 -11.54
CA PRO A 13 27.27 -0.86 -12.89
C PRO A 13 26.05 -1.68 -13.34
N LEU A 14 25.05 -1.00 -13.94
CA LEU A 14 23.91 -1.60 -14.66
C LEU A 14 24.14 -1.47 -16.17
N THR A 15 23.67 -2.43 -16.95
CA THR A 15 23.69 -2.30 -18.42
C THR A 15 22.54 -1.42 -18.91
N GLU A 16 22.65 -0.86 -20.11
CA GLU A 16 21.58 -0.06 -20.74
C GLU A 16 20.25 -0.82 -20.81
N HIS A 17 20.31 -2.11 -21.15
CA HIS A 17 19.13 -2.98 -21.18
C HIS A 17 18.50 -3.15 -19.80
N GLN A 18 19.32 -3.29 -18.75
CA GLN A 18 18.83 -3.36 -17.38
C GLN A 18 18.19 -2.05 -16.94
N PHE A 19 18.78 -0.91 -17.31
CA PHE A 19 18.25 0.41 -17.02
C PHE A 19 16.88 0.62 -17.66
N MET A 20 16.73 0.32 -18.95
CA MET A 20 15.43 0.37 -19.63
C MET A 20 14.41 -0.58 -18.98
N GLY A 21 14.82 -1.80 -18.64
CA GLY A 21 13.97 -2.77 -17.96
C GLY A 21 13.46 -2.27 -16.60
N ILE A 22 14.34 -1.66 -15.80
CA ILE A 22 13.98 -1.10 -14.49
C ILE A 22 13.05 0.11 -14.65
N ASN A 23 13.29 1.00 -15.61
CA ASN A 23 12.41 2.14 -15.87
C ASN A 23 10.99 1.69 -16.28
N ASN A 24 10.88 0.69 -17.16
CA ASN A 24 9.59 0.14 -17.56
C ASN A 24 8.86 -0.50 -16.35
N LEU A 25 9.59 -1.27 -15.55
CA LEU A 25 9.06 -1.86 -14.33
C LEU A 25 8.60 -0.79 -13.33
N GLN A 26 9.37 0.30 -13.17
CA GLN A 26 9.02 1.42 -12.31
C GLN A 26 7.74 2.11 -12.77
N HIS A 27 7.59 2.37 -14.07
CA HIS A 27 6.40 3.00 -14.62
C HIS A 27 5.17 2.12 -14.44
N SER A 28 5.26 0.83 -14.80
CA SER A 28 4.15 -0.11 -14.64
C SER A 28 3.76 -0.31 -13.17
N SER A 29 4.75 -0.42 -12.28
CA SER A 29 4.51 -0.52 -10.83
C SER A 29 3.86 0.75 -10.27
N GLN A 30 4.30 1.94 -10.69
CA GLN A 30 3.68 3.20 -10.26
C GLN A 30 2.22 3.29 -10.70
N GLN A 31 1.91 2.93 -11.94
CA GLN A 31 0.54 2.96 -12.44
C GLN A 31 -0.39 2.04 -11.64
N ALA A 32 0.08 0.85 -11.27
CA ALA A 32 -0.67 -0.07 -10.43
C ALA A 32 -0.81 0.44 -8.98
N GLU A 33 0.25 1.04 -8.41
CA GLU A 33 0.22 1.70 -7.09
C GLU A 33 -0.81 2.86 -7.07
N ASP A 34 -0.87 3.66 -8.14
CA ASP A 34 -1.80 4.78 -8.26
C ASP A 34 -3.26 4.29 -8.36
N ALA A 35 -3.51 3.23 -9.15
CA ALA A 35 -4.83 2.63 -9.27
C ALA A 35 -5.32 2.01 -7.95
N LEU A 36 -4.43 1.35 -7.21
CA LEU A 36 -4.73 0.83 -5.87
C LEU A 36 -5.04 1.96 -4.88
N SER A 37 -4.26 3.05 -4.92
CA SER A 37 -4.46 4.20 -4.05
C SER A 37 -5.82 4.86 -4.32
N GLN A 38 -6.17 5.10 -5.59
CA GLN A 38 -7.47 5.64 -5.96
C GLN A 38 -8.64 4.74 -5.52
N GLY A 39 -8.50 3.42 -5.70
CA GLY A 39 -9.51 2.46 -5.23
C GLY A 39 -9.66 2.48 -3.71
N MET A 40 -8.56 2.63 -2.98
CA MET A 40 -8.54 2.72 -1.53
C MET A 40 -9.19 4.03 -1.03
N ASP A 41 -8.90 5.16 -1.66
CA ASP A 41 -9.52 6.45 -1.33
C ASP A 41 -11.05 6.40 -1.57
N ALA A 42 -11.47 5.81 -2.68
CA ALA A 42 -12.90 5.60 -2.98
C ALA A 42 -13.57 4.69 -1.94
N LEU A 43 -12.88 3.64 -1.50
CA LEU A 43 -13.38 2.75 -0.46
C LEU A 43 -13.54 3.48 0.88
N GLN A 44 -12.53 4.27 1.29
CA GLN A 44 -12.57 5.06 2.52
C GLN A 44 -13.71 6.08 2.52
N GLN A 45 -13.88 6.80 1.41
CA GLN A 45 -14.98 7.75 1.25
C GLN A 45 -16.34 7.05 1.36
N SER A 46 -16.49 5.92 0.68
CA SER A 46 -17.72 5.14 0.72
C SER A 46 -18.01 4.57 2.12
N LEU A 47 -16.98 4.17 2.87
CA LEU A 47 -17.08 3.75 4.27
C LEU A 47 -17.56 4.90 5.16
N ALA A 48 -16.95 6.08 5.02
CA ALA A 48 -17.33 7.27 5.78
C ALA A 48 -18.80 7.65 5.55
N GLU A 49 -19.28 7.62 4.30
CA GLU A 49 -20.67 7.90 3.95
C GLU A 49 -21.66 6.88 4.57
N THR A 50 -21.29 5.60 4.58
CA THR A 50 -22.12 4.54 5.20
C THR A 50 -22.22 4.71 6.71
N LEU A 51 -21.16 5.16 7.38
CA LEU A 51 -21.18 5.42 8.81
C LEU A 51 -21.93 6.73 9.14
N ALA A 52 -21.73 7.79 8.36
CA ALA A 52 -22.37 9.08 8.56
C ALA A 52 -23.90 9.02 8.37
N SER A 53 -24.38 8.22 7.41
CA SER A 53 -25.82 8.03 7.16
C SER A 53 -26.58 7.36 8.31
N GLY A 54 -25.88 6.78 9.30
CA GLY A 54 -26.48 6.12 10.46
C GLY A 54 -26.72 6.97 11.68
N SER A 55 -26.15 8.18 11.70
CA SER A 55 -26.20 9.08 12.84
C SER A 55 -27.43 9.99 12.87
N LEU A 56 -28.34 9.90 11.88
CA LEU A 56 -29.35 10.94 11.62
C LEU A 56 -30.72 10.74 12.32
N GLY A 57 -30.88 9.74 13.19
CA GLY A 57 -32.14 9.49 13.92
C GLY A 57 -32.16 10.11 15.32
N PRO A 58 -33.21 10.87 15.73
CA PRO A 58 -33.31 11.42 17.08
C PRO A 58 -33.35 10.29 18.13
N PRO A 59 -32.80 10.49 19.33
CA PRO A 59 -32.76 9.46 20.36
C PRO A 59 -34.18 9.23 20.90
N GLY A 60 -34.81 8.11 20.53
CA GLY A 60 -36.09 7.72 21.13
C GLY A 60 -37.02 6.83 20.29
N THR A 61 -36.77 6.62 19.00
CA THR A 61 -37.63 5.75 18.18
C THR A 61 -37.00 4.36 17.99
N SER A 62 -37.77 3.32 18.35
CA SER A 62 -37.42 1.90 18.25
C SER A 62 -37.06 1.40 16.82
N GLY A 63 -37.02 2.28 15.82
CA GLY A 63 -36.57 2.01 14.45
C GLY A 63 -35.05 2.18 14.22
N ASN A 64 -34.29 2.61 15.23
CA ASN A 64 -32.85 2.91 15.08
C ASN A 64 -31.95 1.67 14.95
N VAL A 65 -32.27 0.56 15.64
CA VAL A 65 -31.36 -0.59 15.72
C VAL A 65 -31.28 -1.36 14.40
N ALA A 66 -32.40 -1.51 13.68
CA ALA A 66 -32.43 -2.17 12.37
C ALA A 66 -31.63 -1.38 11.32
N ASN A 67 -31.75 -0.05 11.28
CA ASN A 67 -30.96 0.81 10.40
C ASN A 67 -29.47 0.77 10.73
N TYR A 68 -29.13 0.88 12.02
CA TYR A 68 -27.74 0.77 12.47
C TYR A 68 -27.13 -0.60 12.13
N MET A 69 -27.86 -1.70 12.37
CA MET A 69 -27.39 -3.04 11.99
C MET A 69 -27.20 -3.18 10.48
N GLY A 70 -28.09 -2.62 9.66
CA GLY A 70 -27.94 -2.61 8.20
C GLY A 70 -26.70 -1.83 7.74
N GLN A 71 -26.44 -0.67 8.33
CA GLN A 71 -25.23 0.12 8.03
C GLN A 71 -23.95 -0.52 8.55
N MET A 72 -23.99 -1.13 9.73
CA MET A 72 -22.87 -1.89 10.26
C MET A 72 -22.57 -3.09 9.36
N ALA A 73 -23.58 -3.80 8.86
CA ALA A 73 -23.39 -4.88 7.90
C ALA A 73 -22.75 -4.38 6.58
N MET A 74 -23.17 -3.23 6.07
CA MET A 74 -22.55 -2.61 4.89
C MET A 74 -21.10 -2.16 5.15
N ALA A 75 -20.83 -1.54 6.30
CA ALA A 75 -19.49 -1.12 6.69
C ALA A 75 -18.56 -2.33 6.87
N MET A 76 -19.04 -3.42 7.48
CA MET A 76 -18.31 -4.68 7.60
C MET A 76 -18.01 -5.30 6.24
N GLY A 77 -18.96 -5.26 5.29
CA GLY A 77 -18.71 -5.68 3.90
C GLY A 77 -17.60 -4.88 3.23
N LYS A 78 -17.56 -3.56 3.45
CA LYS A 78 -16.50 -2.69 2.95
C LYS A 78 -15.15 -2.95 3.64
N LEU A 79 -15.13 -3.24 4.93
CA LEU A 79 -13.91 -3.72 5.61
C LEU A 79 -13.40 -5.03 5.01
N GLY A 80 -14.29 -5.91 4.54
CA GLY A 80 -13.89 -7.09 3.76
C GLY A 80 -13.19 -6.74 2.45
N THR A 81 -13.61 -5.67 1.76
CA THR A 81 -12.90 -5.20 0.55
C THR A 81 -11.52 -4.59 0.85
N LEU A 82 -11.31 -4.04 2.05
CA LEU A 82 -10.01 -3.53 2.49
C LEU A 82 -8.94 -4.65 2.54
N GLU A 83 -9.30 -5.83 3.06
CA GLU A 83 -8.42 -7.00 3.02
C GLU A 83 -7.99 -7.34 1.59
N GLY A 84 -8.93 -7.24 0.63
CA GLY A 84 -8.66 -7.41 -0.79
C GLY A 84 -7.62 -6.42 -1.32
N PHE A 85 -7.68 -5.15 -0.93
CA PHE A 85 -6.68 -4.15 -1.31
C PHE A 85 -5.31 -4.45 -0.71
N VAL A 86 -5.25 -4.85 0.56
CA VAL A 86 -3.98 -5.24 1.20
C VAL A 86 -3.35 -6.41 0.46
N HIS A 87 -4.15 -7.43 0.10
CA HIS A 87 -3.66 -8.56 -0.67
C HIS A 87 -3.18 -8.16 -2.07
N GLN A 88 -3.90 -7.26 -2.76
CA GLN A 88 -3.47 -6.74 -4.07
C GLN A 88 -2.15 -5.95 -3.99
N ALA A 89 -1.98 -5.13 -2.94
CA ALA A 89 -0.75 -4.38 -2.71
C ALA A 89 0.45 -5.33 -2.45
N ASP A 90 0.25 -6.38 -1.65
CA ASP A 90 1.28 -7.39 -1.42
C ASP A 90 1.66 -8.15 -2.69
N ASN A 91 0.67 -8.54 -3.50
CA ASN A 91 0.91 -9.17 -4.79
C ASN A 91 1.69 -8.25 -5.74
N LEU A 92 1.33 -6.96 -5.82
CA LEU A 92 2.05 -5.98 -6.64
C LEU A 92 3.51 -5.84 -6.20
N ARG A 93 3.76 -5.79 -4.88
CA ARG A 93 5.11 -5.76 -4.31
C ARG A 93 5.90 -7.00 -4.70
N GLN A 94 5.30 -8.18 -4.54
CA GLN A 94 5.94 -9.46 -4.87
C GLN A 94 6.27 -9.56 -6.36
N GLN A 95 5.33 -9.23 -7.24
CA GLN A 95 5.53 -9.24 -8.69
C GLN A 95 6.63 -8.27 -9.11
N THR A 96 6.66 -7.07 -8.52
CA THR A 96 7.70 -6.07 -8.78
C THR A 96 9.09 -6.59 -8.41
N LEU A 97 9.24 -7.22 -7.24
CA LEU A 97 10.50 -7.81 -6.80
C LEU A 97 10.94 -8.99 -7.68
N GLN A 98 10.01 -9.85 -8.07
CA GLN A 98 10.29 -10.98 -8.97
C GLN A 98 10.75 -10.49 -10.34
N GLN A 99 10.10 -9.47 -10.89
CA GLN A 99 10.46 -8.94 -12.20
C GLN A 99 11.78 -8.17 -12.15
N MET A 100 12.05 -7.46 -11.06
CA MET A 100 13.36 -6.88 -10.81
C MET A 100 14.46 -7.94 -10.80
N HIS A 101 14.26 -9.07 -10.09
CA HIS A 101 15.24 -10.16 -10.06
C HIS A 101 15.49 -10.76 -11.46
N ARG A 102 14.50 -10.77 -12.36
CA ARG A 102 14.68 -11.24 -13.74
C ARG A 102 15.51 -10.27 -14.59
N ILE A 103 15.49 -8.98 -14.29
CA ILE A 103 16.27 -7.96 -14.99
C ILE A 103 17.73 -7.95 -14.48
N LEU A 104 17.91 -8.14 -13.18
CA LEU A 104 19.21 -8.07 -12.53
C LEU A 104 19.99 -9.40 -12.62
N THR A 105 21.31 -9.31 -12.58
CA THR A 105 22.16 -10.49 -12.33
C THR A 105 22.04 -10.93 -10.86
N THR A 106 22.41 -12.17 -10.54
CA THR A 106 22.39 -12.69 -9.16
C THR A 106 23.13 -11.79 -8.17
N ARG A 107 24.29 -11.23 -8.57
CA ARG A 107 25.08 -10.33 -7.73
C ARG A 107 24.38 -8.98 -7.51
N GLN A 108 23.77 -8.42 -8.55
CA GLN A 108 22.99 -7.19 -8.44
C GLN A 108 21.73 -7.42 -7.61
N ALA A 109 21.02 -8.54 -7.80
CA ALA A 109 19.86 -8.88 -7.01
C ALA A 109 20.19 -9.05 -5.51
N ALA A 110 21.32 -9.69 -5.17
CA ALA A 110 21.78 -9.79 -3.80
C ALA A 110 22.03 -8.41 -3.16
N ARG A 111 22.70 -7.50 -3.89
CA ARG A 111 22.90 -6.11 -3.44
C ARG A 111 21.58 -5.35 -3.29
N ALA A 112 20.66 -5.55 -4.23
CA ALA A 112 19.34 -4.92 -4.21
C ALA A 112 18.56 -5.33 -2.95
N LEU A 113 18.54 -6.63 -2.63
CA LEU A 113 17.87 -7.15 -1.43
C LEU A 113 18.46 -6.58 -0.14
N LEU A 114 19.79 -6.43 -0.06
CA LEU A 114 20.44 -5.78 1.08
C LEU A 114 20.02 -4.31 1.21
N ALA A 115 20.05 -3.54 0.13
CA ALA A 115 19.63 -2.14 0.13
C ALA A 115 18.14 -1.99 0.52
N ILE A 116 17.27 -2.89 0.05
CA ILE A 116 15.86 -2.94 0.45
C ILE A 116 15.72 -3.21 1.96
N SER A 117 16.45 -4.20 2.48
CA SER A 117 16.42 -4.55 3.90
C SER A 117 16.86 -3.38 4.79
N ASP A 118 17.94 -2.69 4.40
CA ASP A 118 18.45 -1.53 5.12
C ASP A 118 17.44 -0.37 5.10
N TYR A 119 16.82 -0.10 3.95
CA TYR A 119 15.79 0.92 3.82
C TYR A 119 14.59 0.65 4.76
N PHE A 120 14.05 -0.57 4.74
CA PHE A 120 12.93 -0.92 5.62
C PHE A 120 13.30 -0.90 7.10
N SER A 121 14.52 -1.28 7.44
CA SER A 121 15.04 -1.21 8.81
C SER A 121 15.09 0.24 9.30
N ARG A 122 15.59 1.16 8.47
CA ARG A 122 15.59 2.61 8.75
C ARG A 122 14.18 3.17 8.88
N LEU A 123 13.28 2.82 7.97
CA LEU A 123 11.88 3.25 8.01
C LEU A 123 11.20 2.80 9.30
N ARG A 124 11.42 1.54 9.72
CA ARG A 124 10.89 1.00 10.99
C ARG A 124 11.46 1.74 12.19
N ALA A 125 12.76 2.06 12.20
CA ALA A 125 13.39 2.82 13.27
C ALA A 125 12.79 4.24 13.38
N LEU A 126 12.61 4.92 12.23
CA LEU A 126 11.97 6.24 12.18
C LEU A 126 10.52 6.20 12.66
N SER A 127 9.75 5.20 12.24
CA SER A 127 8.37 5.00 12.72
C SER A 127 8.32 4.77 14.24
N SER A 128 9.25 3.95 14.77
CA SER A 128 9.35 3.70 16.20
C SER A 128 9.67 4.98 16.99
N LEU A 129 10.60 5.80 16.46
CA LEU A 129 10.95 7.09 17.06
C LEU A 129 9.79 8.09 17.01
N TRP A 130 9.03 8.09 15.91
CA TRP A 130 7.86 8.95 15.78
C TRP A 130 6.74 8.57 16.76
N LEU A 131 6.54 7.28 17.02
CA LEU A 131 5.61 6.77 18.03
C LEU A 131 6.08 7.05 19.47
N ALA A 132 7.40 7.01 19.71
CA ALA A 132 8.00 7.29 21.01
C ALA A 132 8.12 8.79 21.31
N ARG A 133 7.73 9.66 20.38
CA ARG A 133 7.73 11.12 20.60
C ARG A 133 6.78 11.45 21.77
N PRO A 134 7.25 12.15 22.82
CA PRO A 134 6.38 12.60 23.89
C PRO A 134 5.31 13.53 23.30
N ARG A 135 4.05 13.20 23.57
CA ARG A 135 2.90 14.07 23.31
C ARG A 135 2.67 14.87 24.58
N ASP A 136 3.21 16.08 24.61
CA ASP A 136 2.79 17.10 25.57
C ASP A 136 1.34 17.53 25.28
#